data_AF-A0A1E4H0X0-F1
#
_entry.id   AF-A0A1E4H0X0-F1
#
_cell.length_a   1.000
_cell.length_b   1.000
_cell.length_c   1.000
_cell.angle_alpha   90.00
_cell.angle_beta   90.00
_cell.angle_gamma   90.00
#
_symmetry.space_group_name_H-M   'P 1'
#
loop_
_entity.id
_entity.type
_entity.pdbx_description
1 polymer ?
#
loop_
_entity_poly.entity_id
_entity_poly.type
_entity_poly.pdbx_seq_one_letter_code
_entity_poly.pdbx_strand_id
1 'polypeptide(L)'
;MLKRAAAYRTACVAVVAIVAASGSAPAVGWTGEEPPVEAAPATVEAPDPMRGLETFEAVCGMCHELSRATDVGRTRAGWNQIVGMMVGHGMTATSDQIKEIVDYLSVAYPAAPPPAAAAPTAPLPDAPASPAS
;
A
#
# COMPACT_ATOMS: atom_id res chain seq x y z
N MET A 1 34.94 2.90 37.78
CA MET A 1 33.49 2.60 37.81
C MET A 1 33.26 1.37 36.93
N LEU A 2 32.87 0.27 37.56
CA LEU A 2 32.74 -1.05 36.95
C LEU A 2 31.24 -1.37 36.80
N LYS A 3 30.91 -2.15 35.74
CA LYS A 3 29.69 -2.96 35.51
C LYS A 3 28.61 -2.23 34.70
N ARG A 4 28.10 -2.76 33.57
CA ARG A 4 27.88 -4.16 33.11
C ARG A 4 28.00 -4.18 31.55
N ALA A 5 28.76 -5.03 30.85
CA ALA A 5 28.70 -6.51 30.72
C ALA A 5 27.27 -6.98 30.37
N ALA A 6 26.95 -7.85 29.43
CA ALA A 6 27.68 -8.88 28.71
C ALA A 6 26.81 -9.23 27.47
N ALA A 7 27.42 -9.39 26.30
CA ALA A 7 27.56 -10.70 25.67
C ALA A 7 26.28 -11.53 25.65
N TYR A 8 25.53 -11.40 24.57
CA TYR A 8 24.53 -12.35 24.10
C TYR A 8 25.23 -13.67 23.79
N ARG A 9 25.37 -14.51 24.81
CA ARG A 9 25.84 -15.89 24.70
C ARG A 9 24.94 -16.76 25.57
N THR A 10 24.50 -17.87 24.97
CA THR A 10 24.01 -19.07 25.65
C THR A 10 22.53 -19.12 25.96
N ALA A 11 21.76 -19.76 25.09
CA ALA A 11 20.86 -20.84 25.50
C ALA A 11 20.44 -21.71 24.29
N CYS A 12 21.35 -22.61 23.87
CA CYS A 12 20.91 -23.92 23.40
C CYS A 12 20.55 -24.74 24.65
N VAL A 13 19.28 -25.02 24.88
CA VAL A 13 18.79 -26.10 25.76
C VAL A 13 17.49 -26.59 25.12
N ALA A 14 17.58 -27.60 24.27
CA ALA A 14 17.44 -29.02 24.59
C ALA A 14 16.02 -29.50 24.30
N VAL A 15 15.98 -30.38 23.31
CA VAL A 15 14.95 -31.34 22.95
C VAL A 15 14.27 -31.92 24.19
N VAL A 16 12.93 -31.89 24.22
CA VAL A 16 12.13 -32.94 24.88
C VAL A 16 11.35 -33.66 23.80
N ALA A 17 11.61 -34.95 23.75
CA ALA A 17 11.07 -35.91 22.81
C ALA A 17 9.81 -36.57 23.38
N ILE A 18 8.84 -36.81 22.48
CA ILE A 18 7.95 -37.98 22.39
C ILE A 18 6.82 -38.12 23.43
N VAL A 19 5.58 -38.05 22.92
CA VAL A 19 4.63 -39.18 23.00
C VAL A 19 4.00 -39.39 21.62
N ALA A 20 4.36 -40.50 20.99
CA ALA A 20 3.58 -41.09 19.92
C ALA A 20 2.43 -41.88 20.55
N ALA A 21 1.19 -41.49 20.25
CA ALA A 21 0.02 -42.33 20.42
C ALA A 21 -0.55 -42.59 19.03
N SER A 22 -0.32 -43.80 18.55
CA SER A 22 -0.88 -44.34 17.31
C SER A 22 -2.39 -44.47 17.44
N GLY A 23 -3.13 -43.73 16.62
CA GLY A 23 -4.57 -43.92 16.41
C GLY A 23 -4.88 -43.75 14.93
N SER A 24 -5.23 -44.85 14.26
CA SER A 24 -5.78 -44.84 12.91
C SER A 24 -7.28 -44.56 12.97
N ALA A 25 -7.74 -43.52 12.28
CA ALA A 25 -9.14 -43.29 11.90
C ALA A 25 -9.20 -42.45 10.59
N PRO A 26 -10.30 -42.56 9.81
CA PRO A 26 -10.27 -42.62 8.35
C PRO A 26 -10.19 -41.27 7.63
N ALA A 27 -9.84 -41.34 6.34
CA ALA A 27 -9.92 -40.24 5.38
C ALA A 27 -11.32 -39.60 5.36
N VAL A 28 -11.47 -38.50 6.08
CA VAL A 28 -12.53 -37.50 5.91
C VAL A 28 -11.88 -36.28 5.28
N GLY A 29 -12.54 -35.76 4.24
CA GLY A 29 -11.95 -34.89 3.23
C GLY A 29 -11.34 -33.57 3.73
N TRP A 30 -10.45 -33.05 2.90
CA TRP A 30 -9.91 -31.70 2.97
C TRP A 30 -11.05 -30.68 2.93
N THR A 31 -11.24 -29.94 4.00
CA THR A 31 -11.68 -28.53 3.94
C THR A 31 -10.82 -27.77 4.93
N GLY A 32 -9.99 -26.86 4.42
CA GLY A 32 -8.89 -26.23 5.16
C GLY A 32 -9.36 -25.48 6.40
N GLU A 33 -8.69 -25.75 7.52
CA GLU A 33 -8.69 -24.85 8.66
C GLU A 33 -7.63 -23.79 8.36
N GLU A 34 -8.09 -22.65 7.88
CA GLU A 34 -7.26 -21.46 7.71
C GLU A 34 -6.81 -21.01 9.10
N PRO A 35 -5.50 -20.78 9.34
CA PRO A 35 -5.06 -20.29 10.64
C PRO A 35 -5.80 -18.97 10.95
N PRO A 36 -6.18 -18.71 12.21
CA PRO A 36 -6.79 -17.44 12.56
C PRO A 36 -5.82 -16.33 12.16
N VAL A 37 -6.22 -15.57 11.15
CA VAL A 37 -5.63 -14.26 10.86
C VAL A 37 -6.00 -13.36 12.03
N GLU A 38 -5.20 -13.47 13.09
CA GLU A 38 -5.22 -12.54 14.20
C GLU A 38 -4.84 -11.18 13.61
N ALA A 39 -5.86 -10.39 13.30
CA ALA A 39 -5.72 -9.03 12.85
C ALA A 39 -5.06 -8.23 13.98
N ALA A 40 -3.73 -8.11 13.89
CA ALA A 40 -2.97 -7.22 14.74
C ALA A 40 -3.56 -5.79 14.62
N PRO A 41 -3.66 -5.03 15.72
CA PRO A 41 -4.27 -3.72 15.70
C PRO A 41 -3.42 -2.79 14.83
N ALA A 42 -3.98 -2.34 13.71
CA ALA A 42 -3.42 -1.24 12.94
C ALA A 42 -3.60 0.05 13.75
N THR A 43 -2.59 0.39 14.56
CA THR A 43 -2.48 1.74 15.12
C THR A 43 -2.43 2.70 13.94
N VAL A 44 -3.45 3.54 13.77
CA VAL A 44 -3.52 4.52 12.70
C VAL A 44 -2.55 5.64 13.04
N GLU A 45 -1.26 5.40 12.79
CA GLU A 45 -0.23 6.43 12.81
C GLU A 45 -0.58 7.49 11.77
N ALA A 46 -0.44 8.76 12.12
CA ALA A 46 -0.55 9.84 11.13
C ALA A 46 0.46 9.61 10.01
N PRO A 47 0.13 9.95 8.75
CA PRO A 47 1.03 9.70 7.63
C PRO A 47 2.34 10.46 7.83
N ASP A 48 3.44 9.73 7.98
CA ASP A 48 4.79 10.27 7.94
C ASP A 48 5.14 10.56 6.47
N PRO A 49 5.33 11.84 6.09
CA PRO A 49 5.61 12.20 4.72
C PRO A 49 6.95 11.65 4.20
N MET A 50 7.92 11.37 5.06
CA MET A 50 9.20 10.77 4.66
C MET A 50 9.05 9.29 4.34
N ARG A 51 8.27 8.55 5.14
CA ARG A 51 7.96 7.15 4.84
C ARG A 51 7.25 6.99 3.50
N GLY A 52 6.28 7.87 3.21
CA GLY A 52 5.56 7.81 1.94
C GLY A 52 6.42 8.16 0.71
N LEU A 53 7.42 9.02 0.85
CA LEU A 53 8.40 9.30 -0.22
C LEU A 53 9.31 8.08 -0.48
N GLU A 54 9.89 7.47 0.56
CA GLU A 54 10.70 6.25 0.40
C GLU A 54 9.89 5.11 -0.23
N THR A 55 8.65 4.90 0.23
CA THR A 55 7.76 3.89 -0.33
C THR A 55 7.44 4.21 -1.81
N PHE A 56 7.24 5.48 -2.16
CA PHE A 56 7.05 5.89 -3.56
C PHE A 56 8.28 5.54 -4.40
N GLU A 57 9.49 5.90 -3.96
CA GLU A 57 10.71 5.68 -4.74
C GLU A 57 10.97 4.18 -4.96
N ALA A 58 10.76 3.36 -3.92
CA ALA A 58 10.94 1.92 -3.99
C ALA A 58 9.95 1.22 -4.94
N VAL A 59 8.70 1.69 -5.00
CA VAL A 59 7.63 1.06 -5.79
C VAL A 59 7.51 1.65 -7.19
N CYS A 60 7.47 2.98 -7.29
CA CYS A 60 7.17 3.71 -8.53
C CYS A 60 8.42 4.11 -9.30
N GLY A 61 9.55 4.31 -8.61
CA GLY A 61 10.82 4.71 -9.23
C GLY A 61 11.45 3.66 -10.16
N MET A 62 10.89 2.44 -10.18
CA MET A 62 11.38 1.33 -11.00
C MET A 62 11.17 1.49 -12.50
N CYS A 63 10.24 2.35 -12.93
CA CYS A 63 9.86 2.48 -14.34
C CYS A 63 9.97 3.91 -14.89
N HIS A 64 9.88 4.93 -14.05
CA HIS A 64 10.04 6.33 -14.43
C HIS A 64 10.27 7.20 -13.20
N GLU A 65 10.70 8.44 -13.43
CA GLU A 65 10.93 9.43 -12.39
C GLU A 65 9.61 9.92 -11.76
N LEU A 66 9.71 10.45 -10.53
CA LEU A 66 8.58 11.05 -9.80
C LEU A 66 7.94 12.22 -10.57
N SER A 67 8.77 13.05 -11.22
CA SER A 67 8.33 14.22 -11.99
C SER A 67 7.24 13.88 -12.99
N ARG A 68 7.38 12.78 -13.73
CA ARG A 68 6.38 12.32 -14.71
C ARG A 68 4.98 12.16 -14.11
N ALA A 69 4.89 11.70 -12.86
CA ALA A 69 3.61 11.53 -12.18
C ALA A 69 3.08 12.85 -11.59
N THR A 70 4.00 13.71 -11.15
CA THR A 70 3.70 14.90 -10.32
C THR A 70 3.66 16.22 -11.06
N ASP A 71 3.84 16.23 -12.39
CA ASP A 71 3.67 17.44 -13.21
C ASP A 71 2.30 18.11 -13.01
N VAL A 72 1.29 17.31 -12.65
CA VAL A 72 -0.05 17.80 -12.31
C VAL A 72 -0.43 17.27 -10.93
N GLY A 73 -0.67 18.18 -9.98
CA GLY A 73 -1.22 17.86 -8.67
C GLY A 73 -2.66 17.32 -8.76
N ARG A 74 -3.04 16.42 -7.86
CA ARG A 74 -4.36 15.75 -7.88
C ARG A 74 -4.98 15.68 -6.50
N THR A 75 -6.30 15.45 -6.47
CA THR A 75 -7.00 15.08 -5.24
C THR A 75 -6.57 13.68 -4.81
N ARG A 76 -6.82 13.31 -3.54
CA ARG A 76 -6.57 11.96 -3.04
C ARG A 76 -7.25 10.89 -3.89
N ALA A 77 -8.48 11.13 -4.36
CA ALA A 77 -9.19 10.22 -5.26
C ALA A 77 -8.47 10.10 -6.62
N GLY A 78 -8.00 11.22 -7.19
CA GLY A 78 -7.22 11.22 -8.41
C GLY A 78 -5.90 10.44 -8.26
N TRP A 79 -5.20 10.60 -7.13
CA TRP A 79 -3.99 9.83 -6.85
C TRP A 79 -4.26 8.33 -6.72
N ASN A 80 -5.33 7.92 -6.03
CA ASN A 80 -5.74 6.51 -5.98
C ASN A 80 -5.97 5.93 -7.38
N GLN A 81 -6.60 6.69 -8.28
CA GLN A 81 -6.83 6.24 -9.66
C GLN A 81 -5.52 6.03 -10.42
N ILE A 82 -4.57 6.98 -10.33
CA ILE A 82 -3.25 6.83 -10.97
C ILE A 82 -2.52 5.60 -10.44
N VAL A 83 -2.44 5.45 -9.12
CA VAL A 83 -1.77 4.30 -8.49
C VAL A 83 -2.44 2.99 -8.89
N GLY A 84 -3.78 2.94 -8.92
CA GLY A 84 -4.53 1.77 -9.40
C GLY A 84 -4.26 1.42 -10.86
N MET A 85 -4.12 2.42 -11.74
CA MET A 85 -3.70 2.18 -13.12
C MET A 85 -2.30 1.56 -13.17
N MET A 86 -1.36 2.02 -12.34
CA MET A 86 -0.01 1.46 -12.32
C MET A 86 0.02 0.01 -11.83
N VAL A 87 -0.83 -0.34 -10.85
CA VAL A 87 -1.04 -1.76 -10.47
C VAL A 87 -1.48 -2.58 -11.69
N GLY A 88 -2.43 -2.08 -12.48
CA GLY A 88 -2.87 -2.70 -13.72
C GLY A 88 -1.77 -2.84 -14.80
N HIS A 89 -0.75 -1.97 -14.76
CA HIS A 89 0.42 -2.03 -15.63
C HIS A 89 1.55 -2.93 -15.10
N GLY A 90 1.33 -3.65 -14.00
CA GLY A 90 2.29 -4.61 -13.44
C GLY A 90 3.07 -4.10 -12.24
N MET A 91 2.77 -2.92 -11.71
CA MET A 91 3.31 -2.46 -10.42
C MET A 91 2.81 -3.39 -9.30
N THR A 92 3.73 -3.88 -8.48
CA THR A 92 3.40 -4.71 -7.32
C THR A 92 3.65 -3.91 -6.05
N ALA A 93 2.62 -3.74 -5.23
CA ALA A 93 2.69 -3.07 -3.94
C ALA A 93 1.62 -3.63 -3.00
N THR A 94 1.88 -3.61 -1.69
CA THR A 94 0.86 -3.96 -0.70
C THR A 94 -0.17 -2.83 -0.55
N SER A 95 -1.34 -3.15 0.02
CA SER A 95 -2.37 -2.14 0.32
C SER A 95 -1.86 -1.01 1.21
N ASP A 96 -0.98 -1.34 2.17
CA ASP A 96 -0.38 -0.35 3.07
C ASP A 96 0.60 0.56 2.32
N GLN A 97 1.44 0.00 1.44
CA GLN A 97 2.33 0.80 0.60
C GLN A 97 1.55 1.72 -0.33
N ILE A 98 0.46 1.23 -0.94
CA ILE A 98 -0.44 2.06 -1.77
C ILE A 98 -1.03 3.20 -0.93
N LYS A 99 -1.47 2.92 0.30
CA LYS A 99 -1.99 3.93 1.21
C LYS A 99 -0.94 4.99 1.54
N GLU A 100 0.27 4.59 1.90
CA GLU A 100 1.40 5.49 2.21
C GLU A 100 1.75 6.40 1.04
N ILE A 101 1.84 5.82 -0.17
CA ILE A 101 2.11 6.55 -1.41
C ILE A 101 1.00 7.59 -1.67
N VAL A 102 -0.26 7.18 -1.59
CA VAL A 102 -1.41 8.07 -1.83
C VAL A 102 -1.47 9.19 -0.78
N ASP A 103 -1.17 8.88 0.48
CA ASP A 103 -1.10 9.89 1.55
C ASP A 103 -0.01 10.92 1.25
N TYR A 104 1.20 10.46 0.90
CA TYR A 104 2.30 11.33 0.50
C TYR A 104 1.94 12.20 -0.71
N LEU A 105 1.47 11.60 -1.80
CA LEU A 105 1.13 12.33 -3.03
C LEU A 105 0.03 13.37 -2.83
N SER A 106 -0.95 13.07 -1.97
CA SER A 106 -2.06 13.98 -1.70
C SER A 106 -1.65 15.21 -0.89
N VAL A 107 -0.62 15.07 -0.03
CA VAL A 107 -0.10 16.17 0.78
C VAL A 107 0.94 16.98 0.01
N ALA A 108 1.86 16.29 -0.68
CA ALA A 108 2.97 16.92 -1.40
C ALA A 108 2.53 17.53 -2.74
N TYR A 109 1.56 16.92 -3.42
CA TYR A 109 1.11 17.32 -4.75
C TYR A 109 -0.43 17.43 -4.82
N PRO A 110 -1.05 18.31 -4.03
CA PRO A 110 -2.49 18.50 -4.05
C PRO A 110 -2.94 19.10 -5.38
N ALA A 111 -4.19 18.84 -5.76
CA ALA A 111 -4.82 19.54 -6.88
C ALA A 111 -4.76 21.05 -6.65
N ALA A 112 -4.46 21.81 -7.70
CA ALA A 112 -4.60 23.25 -7.64
C ALA A 112 -6.05 23.59 -7.23
N PRO A 113 -6.26 24.54 -6.31
CA PRO A 113 -7.59 25.02 -6.01
C PRO A 113 -8.22 25.49 -7.32
N PRO A 114 -9.51 25.18 -7.58
CA PRO A 114 -10.18 25.71 -8.76
C PRO A 114 -10.04 27.24 -8.75
N PRO A 115 -9.88 27.89 -9.92
CA PRO A 115 -9.86 29.33 -9.97
C PRO A 115 -11.10 29.84 -9.23
N ALA A 116 -10.88 30.68 -8.22
CA ALA A 116 -11.93 31.17 -7.35
C ALA A 116 -13.04 31.78 -8.22
N ALA A 117 -14.21 31.13 -8.25
CA ALA A 117 -15.39 31.54 -9.01
C ALA A 117 -15.21 31.63 -10.55
N ALA A 118 -15.13 30.47 -11.22
CA ALA A 118 -15.89 30.33 -12.45
C ALA A 118 -17.32 29.93 -12.06
N ALA A 119 -18.22 30.91 -11.97
CA ALA A 119 -19.66 30.67 -12.00
C ALA A 119 -20.00 29.75 -13.20
N PRO A 120 -21.06 28.93 -13.15
CA PRO A 120 -21.46 28.13 -14.29
C PRO A 120 -21.87 29.06 -15.44
N THR A 121 -20.95 29.35 -16.35
CA THR A 121 -21.34 29.72 -17.71
C THR A 121 -22.08 28.53 -18.28
N ALA A 122 -23.33 28.79 -18.65
CA ALA A 122 -24.29 27.88 -19.27
C ALA A 122 -23.66 26.89 -20.27
N PRO A 123 -24.27 25.70 -20.47
CA PRO A 123 -23.73 24.69 -21.37
C PRO A 123 -23.55 25.25 -22.79
N LEU A 124 -22.38 24.98 -23.37
CA LEU A 124 -22.19 25.04 -24.82
C LEU A 124 -23.19 24.05 -25.45
N PRO A 125 -23.98 24.46 -26.47
CA PRO A 125 -24.90 23.55 -27.15
C PRO A 125 -24.14 22.39 -27.80
N ASP A 126 -24.78 21.22 -27.82
CA ASP A 126 -24.27 19.97 -28.39
C ASP A 126 -23.60 20.18 -29.75
N ALA A 127 -22.30 19.94 -29.82
CA ALA A 127 -21.62 19.76 -31.10
C ALA A 127 -21.92 18.35 -31.63
N PRO A 128 -22.34 18.20 -32.90
CA PRO A 128 -22.72 16.88 -33.43
C PRO A 128 -21.53 15.94 -33.53
N ALA A 129 -21.78 14.67 -33.22
CA ALA A 129 -20.84 13.57 -33.42
C ALA A 129 -20.38 13.54 -34.89
N SER A 130 -19.07 13.53 -35.10
CA SER A 130 -18.48 13.24 -36.42
C SER A 130 -18.19 11.73 -36.50
N PRO A 131 -18.51 11.05 -37.63
CA PRO A 131 -18.47 9.60 -37.70
C PRO A 131 -17.06 9.02 -37.86
N ALA A 132 -16.92 7.79 -37.37
CA ALA A 132 -15.74 6.95 -37.51
C ALA A 132 -15.40 6.65 -38.99
N SER A 133 -14.11 6.50 -39.26
CA SER A 133 -13.57 5.77 -40.43
C SER A 133 -13.04 4.42 -39.98
#